data_AF-A0A7V3UK99-F1
#
_entry.id   AF-A0A7V3UK99-F1
#
_cell.length_a   1.000
_cell.length_b   1.000
_cell.length_c   1.000
_cell.angle_alpha   90.00
_cell.angle_beta   90.00
_cell.angle_gamma   90.00
#
_symmetry.space_group_name_H-M   'P 1'
#
loop_
_entity.id
_entity.type
_entity.pdbx_description
1 polymer ?
#
loop_
_entity_poly.entity_id
_entity_poly.type
_entity_poly.pdbx_seq_one_letter_code
_entity_poly.pdbx_strand_id
1 'polypeptide(L)'
;MFERAKQQRHPLYQNISLALTHQSHGNHELALAYWKQAAKFAPSDFPLKFQVVQEYTQIIQDLLNRKNRPEAQRVRDLLAKFEPNFEALRQEDAQASWQPYIYLASVHQCLGHYPLSFAYWKRVIAGSSPESAMVLRGMEDFCWIANQHWKKGEIREAKEIYRNLVEVHPQFLEGYVNLSLIYYNTGEIQNAISLLERFEVEHKENLLISKYLELYKSIEELKSHFDNVPYAAVERIVEQIQVENIFYPFVQESYLALLVKNIIEREKRSFEKRRLEAQEKAISISSKALAKEGVSLGERIAMARNANPREIPRFLHDTDPKIIEALLTNPHLTEEDVLILAQTSKISEILDLVAHHFKWSTRHRVLLAIVCNPQIDPARSKKLLPSLRLKDLTVVFHRKKVPAEVRLEAKRLAREIFIGLAPADQVAVIEASSGDILRILDRLPPESLKFLDLVLERFLQDLDIMLNLSRWWEAPGGLLEKIGESPHWQGNPQIRFALLTNPRTPPHLVLKLLRDLEADELKWMAENKALPPYTQGVIEKIIQDLP
;
A
#
# COMPACT_ATOMS: atom_id res chain seq x y z
N MET A 1 10.19 -5.64 -0.39
CA MET A 1 9.18 -4.66 -0.85
C MET A 1 9.07 -4.57 -2.37
N PHE A 2 10.14 -4.79 -3.17
CA PHE A 2 10.11 -4.84 -4.64
C PHE A 2 9.68 -6.19 -5.26
N GLU A 3 8.92 -7.01 -4.53
CA GLU A 3 8.79 -8.44 -4.86
C GLU A 3 7.64 -8.81 -5.80
N ARG A 4 6.68 -7.93 -6.09
CA ARG A 4 5.46 -8.35 -6.82
C ARG A 4 5.04 -7.55 -8.05
N ALA A 5 5.63 -6.39 -8.33
CA ALA A 5 5.43 -5.73 -9.63
C ALA A 5 6.35 -6.42 -10.68
N LYS A 6 5.77 -7.34 -11.48
CA LYS A 6 6.40 -8.10 -12.59
C LYS A 6 7.75 -8.75 -12.23
N GLN A 7 7.72 -9.92 -11.57
CA GLN A 7 8.95 -10.71 -11.34
C GLN A 7 9.67 -11.11 -12.64
N GLN A 8 8.93 -11.19 -13.74
CA GLN A 8 9.47 -11.55 -15.05
C GLN A 8 9.59 -10.30 -15.92
N ARG A 9 10.77 -10.14 -16.53
CA ARG A 9 11.03 -9.14 -17.57
C ARG A 9 10.06 -9.39 -18.72
N HIS A 10 9.55 -8.34 -19.36
CA HIS A 10 8.63 -8.52 -20.49
C HIS A 10 9.26 -9.42 -21.58
N PRO A 11 8.51 -10.38 -22.17
CA PRO A 11 9.06 -11.33 -23.13
C PRO A 11 9.81 -10.69 -24.30
N LEU A 12 9.36 -9.53 -24.78
CA LEU A 12 10.08 -8.75 -25.81
C LEU A 12 11.54 -8.50 -25.40
N TYR A 13 11.77 -7.80 -24.28
CA TYR A 13 13.10 -7.43 -23.80
C TYR A 13 13.92 -8.64 -23.34
N GLN A 14 13.26 -9.66 -22.78
CA GLN A 14 13.94 -10.92 -22.45
C GLN A 14 14.52 -11.58 -23.71
N ASN A 15 13.74 -11.71 -24.78
CA ASN A 15 14.20 -12.31 -26.02
C ASN A 15 15.25 -11.45 -26.74
N ILE A 16 15.13 -10.11 -26.72
CA ILE A 16 16.17 -9.20 -27.23
C ILE A 16 17.49 -9.42 -26.49
N SER A 17 17.46 -9.47 -25.15
CA SER A 17 18.66 -9.70 -24.33
C SER A 17 19.34 -11.04 -24.63
N LEU A 18 18.56 -12.11 -24.82
CA LEU A 18 19.08 -13.42 -25.19
C LEU A 18 19.66 -13.43 -26.60
N ALA A 19 18.97 -12.79 -27.56
CA ALA A 19 19.44 -12.67 -28.93
C ALA A 19 20.80 -11.97 -29.00
N LEU A 20 20.93 -10.80 -28.35
CA LEU A 20 22.18 -10.04 -28.27
C LEU A 20 23.30 -10.83 -27.60
N THR A 21 22.98 -11.58 -26.53
CA THR A 21 23.94 -12.43 -25.84
C THR A 21 24.47 -13.53 -26.76
N HIS A 22 23.59 -14.27 -27.44
CA HIS A 22 24.03 -15.31 -28.37
C HIS A 22 24.81 -14.72 -29.55
N GLN A 23 24.41 -13.54 -30.02
CA GLN A 23 25.08 -12.84 -31.10
C GLN A 23 26.50 -12.40 -30.71
N SER A 24 26.72 -11.90 -29.49
CA SER A 24 28.07 -11.55 -29.01
C SER A 24 29.01 -12.76 -28.89
N HIS A 25 28.43 -13.95 -28.69
CA HIS A 25 29.16 -15.22 -28.64
C HIS A 25 29.30 -15.88 -30.03
N GLY A 26 28.86 -15.24 -31.12
CA GLY A 26 28.90 -15.80 -32.48
C GLY A 26 27.86 -16.90 -32.77
N ASN A 27 26.90 -17.12 -31.85
CA ASN A 27 25.86 -18.14 -32.01
C ASN A 27 24.69 -17.62 -32.87
N HIS A 28 24.96 -17.32 -34.14
CA HIS A 28 24.03 -16.64 -35.06
C HIS A 28 22.69 -17.37 -35.24
N GLU A 29 22.68 -18.70 -35.21
CA GLU A 29 21.45 -19.51 -35.35
C GLU A 29 20.49 -19.31 -34.17
N LEU A 30 21.04 -19.41 -32.96
CA LEU A 30 20.26 -19.25 -31.74
C LEU A 30 19.87 -17.78 -31.53
N ALA A 31 20.74 -16.84 -31.91
CA ALA A 31 20.43 -15.43 -31.90
C ALA A 31 19.24 -15.08 -32.82
N LEU A 32 19.21 -15.58 -34.05
CA LEU A 32 18.07 -15.39 -34.97
C LEU A 32 16.77 -16.04 -34.44
N ALA A 33 16.87 -17.18 -33.76
CA ALA A 33 15.71 -17.81 -33.13
C ALA A 33 15.09 -16.90 -32.04
N TYR A 34 15.91 -16.28 -31.19
CA TYR A 34 15.45 -15.34 -30.19
C TYR A 34 14.95 -14.02 -30.79
N TRP A 35 15.59 -13.48 -31.83
CA TRP A 35 15.07 -12.34 -32.58
C TRP A 35 13.69 -12.63 -33.18
N LYS A 36 13.46 -13.86 -33.68
CA LYS A 36 12.16 -14.31 -34.19
C LYS A 36 11.10 -14.35 -33.10
N GLN A 37 11.47 -14.76 -31.88
CA GLN A 37 10.53 -14.73 -30.75
C GLN A 37 10.25 -13.29 -30.30
N ALA A 38 11.26 -12.42 -30.24
CA ALA A 38 11.09 -11.01 -29.92
C ALA A 38 10.11 -10.32 -30.89
N ALA A 39 10.23 -10.60 -32.19
CA ALA A 39 9.34 -10.06 -33.22
C ALA A 39 7.85 -10.44 -33.05
N LYS A 40 7.52 -11.53 -32.32
CA LYS A 40 6.12 -11.89 -32.03
C LYS A 40 5.48 -11.00 -30.96
N PHE A 41 6.31 -10.44 -30.08
CA PHE A 41 5.86 -9.56 -28.99
C PHE A 41 6.08 -8.07 -29.31
N ALA A 42 6.68 -7.78 -30.46
CA ALA A 42 6.88 -6.44 -30.98
C ALA A 42 5.58 -5.90 -31.56
N PRO A 43 5.19 -4.65 -31.23
CA PRO A 43 4.15 -3.92 -31.97
C PRO A 43 4.46 -3.86 -33.47
N SER A 44 3.42 -3.74 -34.32
CA SER A 44 3.58 -3.73 -35.79
C SER A 44 4.37 -2.53 -36.30
N ASP A 45 4.31 -1.41 -35.59
CA ASP A 45 5.04 -0.17 -35.86
C ASP A 45 6.50 -0.19 -35.36
N PHE A 46 6.90 -1.23 -34.61
CA PHE A 46 8.29 -1.38 -34.18
C PHE A 46 9.12 -2.02 -35.31
N PRO A 47 10.12 -1.31 -35.91
CA PRO A 47 10.86 -1.79 -37.08
C PRO A 47 11.89 -2.90 -36.76
N LEU A 48 11.60 -3.79 -35.82
CA LEU A 48 12.52 -4.82 -35.33
C LEU A 48 12.98 -5.74 -36.47
N LYS A 49 12.05 -6.21 -37.30
CA LYS A 49 12.36 -7.12 -38.41
C LYS A 49 13.33 -6.49 -39.42
N PHE A 50 13.06 -5.25 -39.81
CA PHE A 50 13.91 -4.50 -40.73
C PHE A 50 15.33 -4.33 -40.19
N GLN A 51 15.46 -3.91 -38.93
CA GLN A 51 16.77 -3.66 -38.30
C GLN A 51 17.58 -4.96 -38.15
N VAL A 52 16.95 -6.05 -37.72
CA VAL A 52 17.60 -7.37 -37.62
C VAL A 52 18.10 -7.84 -39.00
N VAL A 53 17.31 -7.66 -40.06
CA VAL A 53 17.74 -8.02 -41.42
C VAL A 53 18.96 -7.20 -41.86
N GLN A 54 18.96 -5.89 -41.62
CA GLN A 54 20.10 -5.04 -41.97
C GLN A 54 21.38 -5.48 -41.24
N GLU A 55 21.29 -5.73 -39.94
CA GLU A 55 22.43 -6.12 -39.10
C GLU A 55 23.02 -7.46 -39.53
N TYR A 56 22.19 -8.47 -39.78
CA TYR A 56 22.67 -9.78 -40.24
C TYR A 56 23.19 -9.75 -41.68
N THR A 57 22.69 -8.84 -42.52
CA THR A 57 23.27 -8.60 -43.85
C THR A 57 24.72 -8.10 -43.74
N GLN A 58 24.99 -7.18 -42.80
CA GLN A 58 26.36 -6.71 -42.53
C GLN A 58 27.26 -7.83 -41.96
N ILE A 59 26.76 -8.61 -41.00
CA ILE A 59 27.49 -9.77 -40.44
C ILE A 59 27.90 -10.76 -41.55
N ILE A 60 26.99 -11.04 -42.49
CA ILE A 60 27.29 -11.92 -43.63
C ILE A 60 28.42 -11.32 -44.50
N GLN A 61 28.38 -10.02 -44.77
CA GLN A 61 29.44 -9.35 -45.54
C GLN A 61 30.80 -9.42 -44.81
N ASP A 62 30.82 -9.20 -43.50
CA ASP A 62 32.03 -9.30 -42.69
C ASP A 62 32.62 -10.72 -42.65
N LEU A 63 31.77 -11.74 -42.52
CA LEU A 63 32.21 -13.15 -42.60
C LEU A 63 32.83 -13.47 -43.96
N LEU A 64 32.25 -12.96 -45.05
CA LEU A 64 32.81 -13.11 -46.39
C LEU A 64 34.16 -12.40 -46.53
N ASN A 65 34.29 -11.18 -45.98
CA ASN A 65 35.55 -10.42 -45.96
C ASN A 65 36.65 -11.16 -45.20
N ARG A 66 36.31 -11.85 -44.11
CA ARG A 66 37.22 -12.72 -43.34
C ARG A 66 37.46 -14.09 -43.98
N LYS A 67 36.98 -14.31 -45.21
CA LYS A 67 37.06 -15.56 -45.99
C LYS A 67 36.35 -16.76 -45.35
N ASN A 68 35.40 -16.55 -44.44
CA ASN A 68 34.62 -17.61 -43.80
C ASN A 68 33.30 -17.88 -44.56
N ARG A 69 33.44 -18.39 -45.79
CA ARG A 69 32.31 -18.61 -46.72
C ARG A 69 31.25 -19.61 -46.23
N PRO A 70 31.60 -20.75 -45.58
CA PRO A 70 30.59 -21.72 -45.13
C PRO A 70 29.65 -21.14 -44.07
N GLU A 71 30.19 -20.40 -43.11
CA GLU A 71 29.40 -19.76 -42.07
C GLU A 71 28.52 -18.64 -42.64
N ALA A 72 29.08 -17.81 -43.53
CA ALA A 72 28.33 -16.77 -44.22
C ALA A 72 27.11 -17.31 -44.98
N GLN A 73 27.25 -18.46 -45.67
CA GLN A 73 26.14 -19.10 -46.36
C GLN A 73 25.10 -19.65 -45.38
N ARG A 74 25.53 -20.29 -44.28
CA ARG A 74 24.61 -20.81 -43.26
C ARG A 74 23.78 -19.70 -42.62
N VAL A 75 24.40 -18.58 -42.25
CA VAL A 75 23.69 -17.41 -41.69
C VAL A 75 22.73 -16.81 -42.71
N ARG A 76 23.12 -16.73 -43.99
CA ARG A 76 22.25 -16.28 -45.08
C ARG A 76 21.00 -17.15 -45.24
N ASP A 77 21.16 -18.48 -45.22
CA ASP A 77 20.04 -19.41 -45.35
C ASP A 77 19.08 -19.33 -44.16
N LEU A 78 19.61 -19.10 -42.95
CA LEU A 78 18.81 -18.87 -41.74
C LEU A 78 18.05 -17.55 -41.81
N LEU A 79 18.70 -16.47 -42.27
CA LEU A 79 18.08 -15.16 -42.41
C LEU A 79 16.93 -15.19 -43.43
N ALA A 80 17.08 -15.92 -44.53
CA ALA A 80 16.01 -16.12 -45.51
C ALA A 80 14.77 -16.83 -44.91
N LYS A 81 14.95 -17.70 -43.91
CA LYS A 81 13.84 -18.34 -43.16
C LYS A 81 13.22 -17.43 -42.10
N PHE A 82 13.95 -16.41 -41.65
CA PHE A 82 13.46 -15.41 -40.71
C PHE A 82 12.49 -14.45 -41.39
N GLU A 83 12.86 -13.94 -42.58
CA GLU A 83 12.05 -12.97 -43.33
C GLU A 83 12.19 -13.18 -44.86
N PRO A 84 11.27 -13.94 -45.49
CA PRO A 84 11.40 -14.37 -46.88
C PRO A 84 11.21 -13.26 -47.92
N ASN A 85 10.53 -12.16 -47.57
CA ASN A 85 10.21 -11.05 -48.48
C ASN A 85 10.89 -9.72 -48.06
N PHE A 86 12.19 -9.76 -47.75
CA PHE A 86 12.87 -8.58 -47.23
C PHE A 86 13.02 -7.41 -48.22
N GLU A 87 12.84 -7.62 -49.53
CA GLU A 87 12.80 -6.53 -50.53
C GLU A 87 11.58 -5.63 -50.35
N ALA A 88 10.44 -6.15 -49.87
CA ALA A 88 9.26 -5.37 -49.55
C ALA A 88 9.48 -4.46 -48.32
N LEU A 89 10.21 -4.96 -47.32
CA LEU A 89 10.62 -4.19 -46.14
C LEU A 89 11.58 -3.04 -46.45
N ARG A 90 12.24 -3.07 -47.63
CA ARG A 90 13.15 -2.01 -48.07
C ARG A 90 12.39 -0.75 -48.53
N GLN A 91 11.10 -0.86 -48.81
CA GLN A 91 10.25 0.20 -49.36
C GLN A 91 9.28 0.83 -48.34
N GLU A 92 9.01 0.18 -47.20
CA GLU A 92 8.18 0.72 -46.13
C GLU A 92 8.94 1.82 -45.35
N ASP A 93 8.82 3.04 -45.88
CA ASP A 93 8.96 4.33 -45.21
C ASP A 93 10.11 4.49 -44.20
N ALA A 94 11.29 4.77 -44.75
CA ALA A 94 12.36 5.50 -44.10
C ALA A 94 11.98 6.96 -43.68
N GLN A 95 10.69 7.32 -43.63
CA GLN A 95 10.21 8.70 -43.42
C GLN A 95 9.72 9.02 -42.00
N ALA A 96 9.52 8.04 -41.12
CA ALA A 96 9.31 8.35 -39.70
C ALA A 96 10.68 8.48 -38.99
N SER A 97 11.15 9.72 -38.78
CA SER A 97 12.51 10.03 -38.31
C SER A 97 12.92 9.40 -36.97
N TRP A 98 11.97 8.85 -36.21
CA TRP A 98 12.19 8.32 -34.87
C TRP A 98 12.15 6.79 -34.74
N GLN A 99 11.49 6.06 -35.65
CA GLN A 99 11.27 4.61 -35.52
C GLN A 99 12.57 3.78 -35.41
N PRO A 100 13.65 4.07 -36.16
CA PRO A 100 14.94 3.39 -35.98
C PRO A 100 15.53 3.58 -34.59
N TYR A 101 15.25 4.70 -33.92
CA TYR A 101 15.75 4.96 -32.57
C TYR A 101 15.08 4.09 -31.52
N ILE A 102 13.88 3.53 -31.76
CA ILE A 102 13.27 2.55 -30.85
C ILE A 102 14.12 1.29 -30.75
N TYR A 103 14.61 0.79 -31.90
CA TYR A 103 15.47 -0.39 -31.94
C TYR A 103 16.77 -0.13 -31.19
N LEU A 104 17.43 0.98 -31.51
CA LEU A 104 18.67 1.39 -30.86
C LEU A 104 18.48 1.57 -29.34
N ALA A 105 17.40 2.24 -28.93
CA ALA A 105 17.07 2.43 -27.52
C ALA A 105 16.90 1.09 -26.81
N SER A 106 16.13 0.17 -27.38
CA SER A 106 15.82 -1.14 -26.80
C SER A 106 17.05 -2.06 -26.74
N VAL A 107 17.89 -2.04 -27.77
CA VAL A 107 19.15 -2.80 -27.80
C VAL A 107 20.11 -2.28 -26.74
N HIS A 108 20.36 -0.97 -26.70
CA HIS A 108 21.26 -0.38 -25.71
C HIS A 108 20.74 -0.55 -24.27
N GLN A 109 19.41 -0.57 -24.08
CA GLN A 109 18.79 -0.90 -22.81
C GLN A 109 19.12 -2.33 -22.36
N CYS A 110 18.98 -3.31 -23.26
CA CYS A 110 19.33 -4.71 -23.00
C CYS A 110 20.84 -4.94 -22.79
N LEU A 111 21.70 -4.14 -23.43
CA LEU A 111 23.16 -4.20 -23.26
C LEU A 111 23.65 -3.53 -21.97
N GLY A 112 22.77 -2.85 -21.22
CA GLY A 112 23.18 -2.12 -20.01
C GLY A 112 23.71 -0.71 -20.28
N HIS A 113 23.67 -0.22 -21.51
CA HIS A 113 24.13 1.11 -21.90
C HIS A 113 23.02 2.16 -21.64
N TYR A 114 22.58 2.29 -20.39
CA TYR A 114 21.38 3.05 -20.04
C TYR A 114 21.42 4.53 -20.47
N PRO A 115 22.51 5.30 -20.27
CA PRO A 115 22.53 6.71 -20.69
C PRO A 115 22.30 6.89 -22.19
N LEU A 116 22.89 5.99 -23.00
CA LEU A 116 22.73 6.01 -24.45
C LEU A 116 21.31 5.59 -24.85
N SER A 117 20.74 4.59 -24.18
CA SER A 117 19.35 4.19 -24.38
C SER A 117 18.36 5.32 -24.06
N PHE A 118 18.52 6.00 -22.91
CA PHE A 118 17.72 7.17 -22.54
C PHE A 118 17.84 8.30 -23.56
N ALA A 119 19.03 8.55 -24.13
CA ALA A 119 19.22 9.55 -25.18
C ALA A 119 18.41 9.20 -26.44
N TYR A 120 18.34 7.92 -26.82
CA TYR A 120 17.49 7.48 -27.93
C TYR A 120 16.00 7.54 -27.59
N TRP A 121 15.59 7.11 -26.40
CA TRP A 121 14.20 7.23 -25.95
C TRP A 121 13.73 8.68 -25.91
N LYS A 122 14.57 9.62 -25.48
CA LYS A 122 14.27 11.05 -25.54
C LYS A 122 13.97 11.53 -26.96
N ARG A 123 14.71 11.02 -27.97
CA ARG A 123 14.43 11.31 -29.39
C ARG A 123 13.14 10.66 -29.87
N VAL A 124 12.87 9.43 -29.44
CA VAL A 124 11.63 8.70 -29.76
C VAL A 124 10.42 9.48 -29.22
N ILE A 125 10.44 9.84 -27.94
CA ILE A 125 9.36 10.58 -27.28
C ILE A 125 9.16 11.96 -27.93
N ALA A 126 10.23 12.64 -28.35
CA ALA A 126 10.11 13.92 -29.04
C ALA A 126 9.48 13.82 -30.44
N GLY A 127 9.59 12.66 -31.10
CA GLY A 127 9.06 12.43 -32.45
C GLY A 127 7.73 11.66 -32.50
N SER A 128 7.30 11.06 -31.39
CA SER A 128 6.11 10.19 -31.28
C SER A 128 5.22 10.62 -30.10
N SER A 129 4.15 9.89 -29.82
CA SER A 129 3.36 10.09 -28.59
C SER A 129 4.11 9.46 -27.39
N PRO A 130 4.29 10.19 -26.27
CA PRO A 130 4.82 9.64 -25.02
C PRO A 130 4.01 8.43 -24.52
N GLU A 131 2.71 8.39 -24.81
CA GLU A 131 1.78 7.34 -24.42
C GLU A 131 1.77 6.16 -25.39
N SER A 132 2.60 6.18 -26.44
CA SER A 132 2.70 5.07 -27.38
C SER A 132 3.11 3.79 -26.66
N ALA A 133 2.50 2.67 -27.06
CA ALA A 133 2.68 1.38 -26.41
C ALA A 133 4.17 1.01 -26.29
N MET A 134 4.98 1.32 -27.29
CA MET A 134 6.41 0.99 -27.29
C MET A 134 7.23 1.86 -26.34
N VAL A 135 6.91 3.15 -26.21
CA VAL A 135 7.55 4.04 -25.22
C VAL A 135 7.24 3.55 -23.82
N LEU A 136 5.96 3.29 -23.52
CA LEU A 136 5.54 2.78 -22.21
C LEU A 136 6.23 1.43 -21.90
N ARG A 137 6.32 0.51 -22.86
CA ARG A 137 7.06 -0.76 -22.71
C ARG A 137 8.53 -0.55 -22.39
N GLY A 138 9.18 0.44 -23.01
CA GLY A 138 10.56 0.81 -22.70
C GLY A 138 10.74 1.34 -21.28
N MET A 139 9.85 2.23 -20.85
CA MET A 139 9.86 2.76 -19.48
C MET A 139 9.60 1.67 -18.44
N GLU A 140 8.62 0.78 -18.68
CA GLU A 140 8.34 -0.38 -17.83
C GLU A 140 9.56 -1.31 -17.68
N ASP A 141 10.30 -1.55 -18.78
CA ASP A 141 11.51 -2.37 -18.72
C ASP A 141 12.65 -1.69 -17.94
N PHE A 142 12.78 -0.35 -18.01
CA PHE A 142 13.70 0.37 -17.13
C PHE A 142 13.30 0.28 -15.66
N CYS A 143 12.01 0.33 -15.33
CA CYS A 143 11.54 0.06 -13.97
C CYS A 143 11.95 -1.35 -13.52
N TRP A 144 11.78 -2.35 -14.39
CA TRP A 144 12.25 -3.71 -14.10
C TRP A 144 13.76 -3.75 -13.84
N ILE A 145 14.58 -3.13 -14.70
CA ILE A 145 16.05 -3.07 -14.56
C ILE A 145 16.45 -2.39 -13.25
N ALA A 146 15.89 -1.22 -12.95
CA ALA A 146 16.16 -0.48 -11.72
C ALA A 146 15.78 -1.31 -10.48
N ASN A 147 14.68 -2.05 -10.54
CA ASN A 147 14.26 -2.95 -9.46
C ASN A 147 15.21 -4.13 -9.27
N GLN A 148 15.87 -4.61 -10.33
CA GLN A 148 16.93 -5.62 -10.21
C GLN A 148 18.18 -5.06 -9.52
N HIS A 149 18.62 -3.85 -9.91
CA HIS A 149 19.73 -3.16 -9.24
C HIS A 149 19.42 -2.96 -7.75
N TRP A 150 18.20 -2.50 -7.42
CA TRP A 150 17.75 -2.39 -6.04
C TRP A 150 17.83 -3.72 -5.27
N LYS A 151 17.33 -4.81 -5.85
CA LYS A 151 17.36 -6.16 -5.23
C LYS A 151 18.78 -6.64 -4.95
N LYS A 152 19.75 -6.24 -5.78
CA LYS A 152 21.17 -6.54 -5.59
C LYS A 152 21.87 -5.62 -4.58
N GLY A 153 21.19 -4.58 -4.09
CA GLY A 153 21.78 -3.55 -3.21
C GLY A 153 22.54 -2.46 -3.97
N GLU A 154 22.46 -2.43 -5.30
CA GLU A 154 23.04 -1.42 -6.20
C GLU A 154 22.12 -0.18 -6.22
N ILE A 155 22.00 0.46 -5.05
CA ILE A 155 21.01 1.52 -4.81
C ILE A 155 21.28 2.76 -5.68
N ARG A 156 22.56 3.09 -5.88
CA ARG A 156 22.97 4.26 -6.68
C ARG A 156 22.52 4.12 -8.13
N GLU A 157 22.73 2.94 -8.71
CA GLU A 157 22.37 2.58 -10.07
C GLU A 157 20.85 2.60 -10.25
N ALA A 158 20.09 1.99 -9.33
CA ALA A 158 18.64 2.01 -9.36
C ALA A 158 18.08 3.45 -9.34
N LYS A 159 18.61 4.28 -8.44
CA LYS A 159 18.22 5.68 -8.28
C LYS A 159 18.52 6.52 -9.52
N GLU A 160 19.69 6.30 -10.13
CA GLU A 160 20.11 6.98 -11.36
C GLU A 160 19.20 6.65 -12.54
N ILE A 161 18.82 5.36 -12.70
CA ILE A 161 17.90 4.95 -13.77
C ILE A 161 16.53 5.63 -13.60
N TYR A 162 15.97 5.62 -12.39
CA TYR A 162 14.69 6.26 -12.14
C TYR A 162 14.73 7.78 -12.32
N ARG A 163 15.83 8.44 -11.92
CA ARG A 163 16.01 9.89 -12.17
C ARG A 163 16.00 10.21 -13.66
N ASN A 164 16.78 9.47 -14.45
CA ASN A 164 16.80 9.66 -15.91
C ASN A 164 15.44 9.37 -16.55
N LEU A 165 14.70 8.38 -16.02
CA LEU A 165 13.38 8.02 -16.51
C LEU A 165 12.34 9.13 -16.29
N VAL A 166 12.30 9.76 -15.12
CA VAL A 166 11.40 10.90 -14.88
C VAL A 166 11.83 12.17 -15.63
N GLU A 167 13.12 12.34 -15.92
CA GLU A 167 13.61 13.45 -16.75
C GLU A 167 13.27 13.28 -18.23
N VAL A 168 13.34 12.05 -18.74
CA VAL A 168 13.05 11.73 -20.15
C VAL A 168 11.56 11.61 -20.40
N HIS A 169 10.78 11.16 -19.42
CA HIS A 169 9.34 11.01 -19.52
C HIS A 169 8.62 11.63 -18.29
N PRO A 170 8.48 12.96 -18.21
CA PRO A 170 7.94 13.66 -17.05
C PRO A 170 6.51 13.25 -16.65
N GLN A 171 5.72 12.73 -17.58
CA GLN A 171 4.35 12.27 -17.32
C GLN A 171 4.29 10.83 -16.77
N PHE A 172 5.42 10.13 -16.65
CA PHE A 172 5.46 8.72 -16.26
C PHE A 172 5.39 8.56 -14.73
N LEU A 173 4.16 8.47 -14.23
CA LEU A 173 3.82 8.42 -12.81
C LEU A 173 4.60 7.36 -12.01
N GLU A 174 4.72 6.15 -12.56
CA GLU A 174 5.39 5.02 -11.88
C GLU A 174 6.88 5.33 -11.59
N GLY A 175 7.53 6.15 -12.42
CA GLY A 175 8.90 6.60 -12.22
C GLY A 175 9.05 7.46 -10.96
N TYR A 176 8.14 8.41 -10.76
CA TYR A 176 8.15 9.29 -9.60
C TYR A 176 7.88 8.54 -8.30
N VAL A 177 6.89 7.64 -8.30
CA VAL A 177 6.55 6.81 -7.13
C VAL A 177 7.71 5.89 -6.76
N ASN A 178 8.31 5.19 -7.72
CA ASN A 178 9.42 4.29 -7.42
C ASN A 178 10.67 5.04 -6.96
N LEU A 179 10.96 6.22 -7.54
CA LEU A 179 12.07 7.05 -7.12
C LEU A 179 11.87 7.63 -5.70
N SER A 180 10.65 8.11 -5.39
CA SER A 180 10.32 8.62 -4.06
C SER A 180 10.46 7.54 -2.99
N LEU A 181 10.11 6.29 -3.32
CA LEU A 181 10.30 5.14 -2.44
C LEU A 181 11.76 4.79 -2.22
N ILE A 182 12.61 4.93 -3.24
CA ILE A 182 14.05 4.77 -3.08
C ILE A 182 14.58 5.84 -2.11
N TYR A 183 14.26 7.12 -2.35
CA TYR A 183 14.64 8.22 -1.46
C TYR A 183 14.17 7.98 -0.01
N TYR A 184 12.93 7.55 0.18
CA TYR A 184 12.40 7.23 1.49
C TYR A 184 13.17 6.09 2.18
N ASN A 185 13.48 5.01 1.45
CA ASN A 185 14.19 3.85 1.99
C ASN A 185 15.67 4.13 2.27
N THR A 186 16.29 5.11 1.58
CA THR A 186 17.65 5.57 1.86
C THR A 186 17.72 6.64 2.95
N GLY A 187 16.58 7.04 3.53
CA GLY A 187 16.51 8.05 4.60
C GLY A 187 16.48 9.50 4.09
N GLU A 188 16.38 9.70 2.78
CA GLU A 188 16.34 11.00 2.12
C GLU A 188 14.90 11.48 1.92
N ILE A 189 14.09 11.49 2.99
CA ILE A 189 12.65 11.78 2.90
C ILE A 189 12.33 13.15 2.30
N GLN A 190 13.16 14.16 2.56
CA GLN A 190 13.02 15.50 1.98
C GLN A 190 13.17 15.50 0.45
N ASN A 191 14.06 14.65 -0.08
CA ASN A 191 14.21 14.50 -1.52
C ASN A 191 12.98 13.82 -2.13
N ALA A 192 12.36 12.88 -1.41
CA ALA A 192 11.10 12.26 -1.82
C ALA A 192 9.95 13.29 -1.88
N ILE A 193 9.81 14.12 -0.84
CA ILE A 193 8.80 15.20 -0.77
C ILE A 193 9.00 16.18 -1.93
N SER A 194 10.22 16.72 -2.07
CA SER A 194 10.55 17.70 -3.11
C SER A 194 10.33 17.18 -4.53
N LEU A 195 10.59 15.88 -4.77
CA LEU A 195 10.33 15.22 -6.05
C LEU A 195 8.84 15.19 -6.37
N LEU A 196 8.01 14.80 -5.39
CA LEU A 196 6.57 14.67 -5.57
C LEU A 196 5.85 16.02 -5.69
N GLU A 197 6.29 17.04 -4.94
CA GLU A 197 5.76 18.41 -5.07
C GLU A 197 5.97 18.97 -6.47
N ARG A 198 7.14 18.70 -7.08
CA ARG A 198 7.42 19.14 -8.44
C ARG A 198 6.44 18.55 -9.45
N PHE A 199 6.10 17.27 -9.30
CA PHE A 199 5.12 16.62 -10.16
C PHE A 199 3.71 17.17 -9.93
N GLU A 200 3.30 17.38 -8.68
CA GLU A 200 1.97 17.90 -8.34
C GLU A 200 1.74 19.33 -8.87
N VAL A 201 2.77 20.18 -8.89
CA VAL A 201 2.68 21.53 -9.48
C VAL A 201 2.31 21.48 -10.97
N GLU A 202 2.85 20.50 -11.70
CA GLU A 202 2.61 20.30 -13.13
C GLU A 202 1.32 19.48 -13.40
N HIS A 203 0.90 18.66 -12.44
CA HIS A 203 -0.23 17.72 -12.55
C HIS A 203 -1.11 17.72 -11.27
N LYS A 204 -1.80 18.84 -11.03
CA LYS A 204 -2.53 19.16 -9.78
C LYS A 204 -3.68 18.21 -9.37
N GLU A 205 -3.99 17.20 -10.15
CA GLU A 205 -5.13 16.29 -9.93
C GLU A 205 -4.70 14.83 -9.67
N ASN A 206 -3.39 14.55 -9.51
CA ASN A 206 -2.93 13.18 -9.32
C ASN A 206 -3.00 12.71 -7.85
N LEU A 207 -4.13 12.10 -7.49
CA LEU A 207 -4.43 11.59 -6.15
C LEU A 207 -3.35 10.66 -5.56
N LEU A 208 -2.66 9.87 -6.39
CA LEU A 208 -1.61 8.95 -5.91
C LEU A 208 -0.41 9.73 -5.38
N ILE A 209 0.04 10.74 -6.12
CA ILE A 209 1.16 11.59 -5.73
C ILE A 209 0.83 12.38 -4.47
N SER A 210 -0.35 13.01 -4.41
CA SER A 210 -0.78 13.77 -3.23
C SER A 210 -0.81 12.90 -1.97
N LYS A 211 -1.25 11.63 -2.07
CA LYS A 211 -1.24 10.68 -0.95
C LYS A 211 0.17 10.30 -0.47
N TYR A 212 1.10 10.01 -1.38
CA TYR A 212 2.50 9.75 -0.98
C TYR A 212 3.14 10.99 -0.37
N LEU A 213 2.85 12.16 -0.92
CA LEU A 213 3.35 13.43 -0.42
C LEU A 213 2.85 13.71 0.99
N GLU A 214 1.55 13.59 1.24
CA GLU A 214 0.93 13.72 2.56
C GLU A 214 1.55 12.72 3.55
N LEU A 215 1.64 11.45 3.16
CA LEU A 215 2.27 10.40 3.97
C LEU A 215 3.71 10.77 4.37
N TYR A 216 4.54 11.20 3.41
CA TYR A 216 5.93 11.57 3.72
C TYR A 216 6.02 12.80 4.61
N LYS A 217 5.18 13.82 4.39
CA LYS A 217 5.11 15.02 5.24
C LYS A 217 4.70 14.66 6.67
N SER A 218 3.67 13.83 6.85
CA SER A 218 3.25 13.38 8.19
C SER A 218 4.32 12.55 8.89
N ILE A 219 5.02 11.67 8.18
CA ILE A 219 6.15 10.90 8.75
C ILE A 219 7.27 11.84 9.19
N GLU A 220 7.58 12.85 8.39
CA GLU A 220 8.64 13.81 8.72
C GLU A 220 8.28 14.70 9.91
N GLU A 221 7.05 15.22 9.95
CA GLU A 221 6.53 16.02 11.06
C GLU A 221 6.55 15.22 12.37
N LEU A 222 6.15 13.95 12.33
CA LEU A 222 6.25 13.04 13.48
C LEU A 222 7.70 12.81 13.92
N LYS A 223 8.63 12.69 12.97
CA LYS A 223 10.06 12.50 13.29
C LYS A 223 10.66 13.72 13.97
N SER A 224 10.31 14.93 13.53
CA SER A 224 10.86 16.17 14.11
C SER A 224 10.30 16.48 15.50
N HIS A 225 9.08 16.04 15.79
CA HIS A 225 8.43 16.26 17.10
C HIS A 225 8.47 15.04 18.03
N PHE A 226 9.20 13.97 17.67
CA PHE A 226 9.17 12.70 18.41
C PHE A 226 9.44 12.84 19.91
N ASP A 227 10.34 13.76 20.30
CA ASP A 227 10.67 14.00 21.72
C ASP A 227 9.57 14.77 22.48
N ASN A 228 8.68 15.45 21.76
CA ASN A 228 7.68 16.40 22.30
C ASN A 228 6.23 15.91 22.17
N VAL A 229 5.95 14.88 21.36
CA VAL A 229 4.59 14.36 21.16
C VAL A 229 4.29 13.27 22.20
N PRO A 230 3.20 13.40 23.01
CA PRO A 230 2.77 12.33 23.90
C PRO A 230 2.54 11.03 23.15
N TYR A 231 3.00 9.90 23.70
CA TYR A 231 2.95 8.59 23.02
C TYR A 231 1.55 8.21 22.51
N ALA A 232 0.49 8.53 23.25
CA ALA A 232 -0.89 8.30 22.85
C ALA A 232 -1.32 9.11 21.61
N ALA A 233 -0.69 10.27 21.37
CA ALA A 233 -0.89 11.05 20.15
C ALA A 233 -0.13 10.43 18.97
N VAL A 234 1.04 9.81 19.17
CA VAL A 234 1.76 9.09 18.10
C VAL A 234 0.96 7.87 17.61
N GLU A 235 0.35 7.07 18.51
CA GLU A 235 -0.53 5.97 18.07
C GLU A 235 -1.72 6.49 17.26
N ARG A 236 -2.36 7.58 17.70
CA ARG A 236 -3.47 8.20 16.97
C ARG A 236 -3.04 8.75 15.61
N ILE A 237 -1.90 9.42 15.52
CA ILE A 237 -1.40 9.98 14.26
C ILE A 237 -0.99 8.84 13.32
N VAL A 238 -0.34 7.77 13.80
CA VAL A 238 -0.01 6.58 13.00
C VAL A 238 -1.27 5.82 12.56
N GLU A 239 -2.31 5.78 13.39
CA GLU A 239 -3.64 5.25 13.04
C GLU A 239 -4.40 6.16 12.05
N GLN A 240 -4.20 7.49 12.12
CA GLN A 240 -4.74 8.48 11.17
C GLN A 240 -3.98 8.51 9.84
N ILE A 241 -2.69 8.15 9.84
CA ILE A 241 -1.89 7.90 8.63
C ILE A 241 -2.34 6.63 7.91
N GLN A 242 -3.47 6.02 8.30
CA GLN A 242 -4.16 5.09 7.42
C GLN A 242 -4.60 5.81 6.15
N VAL A 243 -3.71 5.78 5.16
CA VAL A 243 -4.10 5.91 3.76
C VAL A 243 -4.95 4.69 3.49
N GLU A 244 -6.25 4.77 3.78
CA GLU A 244 -7.16 3.81 3.21
C GLU A 244 -6.91 3.86 1.70
N ASN A 245 -6.52 2.70 1.15
CA ASN A 245 -6.43 2.55 -0.30
C ASN A 245 -7.85 2.52 -0.78
N ILE A 246 -8.42 3.71 -0.91
CA ILE A 246 -9.76 3.79 -1.37
C ILE A 246 -9.73 3.63 -2.89
N PHE A 247 -8.85 4.28 -3.68
CA PHE A 247 -8.94 4.30 -5.16
C PHE A 247 -7.66 4.29 -6.01
N TYR A 248 -7.43 3.22 -6.80
CA TYR A 248 -7.24 3.18 -8.27
C TYR A 248 -6.84 1.75 -8.75
N PRO A 249 -7.20 1.29 -9.97
CA PRO A 249 -6.94 -0.07 -10.48
C PRO A 249 -5.53 -0.28 -11.07
N PHE A 250 -4.75 0.77 -11.33
CA PHE A 250 -3.49 0.64 -12.08
C PHE A 250 -2.27 0.21 -11.26
N VAL A 251 -2.44 0.01 -9.97
CA VAL A 251 -1.41 -0.54 -9.09
C VAL A 251 -2.12 -1.61 -8.28
N GLN A 252 -1.71 -2.89 -8.42
CA GLN A 252 -2.28 -4.02 -7.68
C GLN A 252 -2.76 -3.57 -6.30
N GLU A 253 -4.03 -3.79 -5.97
CA GLU A 253 -4.67 -3.40 -4.71
C GLU A 253 -3.81 -3.74 -3.47
N SER A 254 -3.01 -4.79 -3.60
CA SER A 254 -2.03 -5.27 -2.62
C SER A 254 -0.68 -4.54 -2.58
N TYR A 255 -0.38 -3.58 -3.44
CA TYR A 255 0.91 -2.91 -3.51
C TYR A 255 0.89 -1.61 -2.72
N LEU A 256 0.06 -0.61 -3.07
CA LEU A 256 0.00 0.65 -2.33
C LEU A 256 -0.45 0.43 -0.88
N ALA A 257 -1.56 -0.30 -0.67
CA ALA A 257 -2.09 -0.56 0.66
C ALA A 257 -1.09 -1.33 1.54
N LEU A 258 -0.46 -2.37 0.99
CA LEU A 258 0.54 -3.16 1.72
C LEU A 258 1.83 -2.37 1.94
N LEU A 259 2.23 -1.54 0.98
CA LEU A 259 3.43 -0.73 1.06
C LEU A 259 3.28 0.38 2.10
N VAL A 260 2.18 1.14 2.04
CA VAL A 260 1.86 2.14 3.05
C VAL A 260 1.72 1.48 4.41
N LYS A 261 1.00 0.37 4.50
CA LYS A 261 0.94 -0.42 5.74
C LYS A 261 2.31 -0.87 6.22
N ASN A 262 3.20 -1.34 5.34
CA ASN A 262 4.55 -1.76 5.72
C ASN A 262 5.42 -0.57 6.15
N ILE A 263 5.26 0.59 5.51
CA ILE A 263 5.91 1.84 5.87
C ILE A 263 5.46 2.26 7.27
N ILE A 264 4.14 2.29 7.51
CA ILE A 264 3.52 2.59 8.80
C ILE A 264 3.98 1.59 9.86
N GLU A 265 3.95 0.29 9.57
CA GLU A 265 4.43 -0.74 10.50
C GLU A 265 5.93 -0.61 10.79
N ARG A 266 6.75 -0.26 9.78
CA ARG A 266 8.19 -0.04 9.94
C ARG A 266 8.45 1.16 10.84
N GLU A 267 7.80 2.28 10.57
CA GLU A 267 7.94 3.48 11.40
C GLU A 267 7.38 3.22 12.81
N LYS A 268 6.23 2.55 12.94
CA LYS A 268 5.70 2.09 14.24
C LYS A 268 6.71 1.25 15.00
N ARG A 269 7.35 0.25 14.37
CA ARG A 269 8.40 -0.57 14.99
C ARG A 269 9.64 0.27 15.35
N SER A 270 10.05 1.21 14.50
CA SER A 270 11.18 2.10 14.77
C SER A 270 10.89 2.99 15.99
N PHE A 271 9.70 3.57 16.05
CA PHE A 271 9.23 4.37 17.18
C PHE A 271 9.04 3.52 18.43
N GLU A 272 8.49 2.31 18.33
CA GLU A 272 8.39 1.35 19.44
C GLU A 272 9.77 0.92 19.95
N LYS A 273 10.75 0.72 19.06
CA LYS A 273 12.13 0.40 19.44
C LYS A 273 12.78 1.58 20.16
N ARG A 274 12.71 2.80 19.61
CA ARG A 274 13.21 4.01 20.28
C ARG A 274 12.52 4.26 21.61
N ARG A 275 11.21 3.97 21.70
CA ARG A 275 10.44 3.98 22.94
C ARG A 275 11.00 2.97 23.92
N LEU A 276 11.19 1.71 23.52
CA LEU A 276 11.76 0.66 24.37
C LEU A 276 13.19 1.02 24.80
N GLU A 277 14.01 1.60 23.93
CA GLU A 277 15.36 2.07 24.29
C GLU A 277 15.33 3.24 25.27
N ALA A 278 14.44 4.23 25.08
CA ALA A 278 14.25 5.34 26.02
C ALA A 278 13.68 4.84 27.36
N GLN A 279 12.74 3.90 27.32
CA GLN A 279 12.12 3.25 28.46
C GLN A 279 13.12 2.35 29.19
N GLU A 280 13.92 1.54 28.50
CA GLU A 280 14.98 0.71 29.05
C GLU A 280 16.10 1.56 29.62
N LYS A 281 16.46 2.68 28.98
CA LYS A 281 17.39 3.66 29.52
C LYS A 281 16.82 4.29 30.80
N ALA A 282 15.54 4.66 30.83
CA ALA A 282 14.89 5.18 32.04
C ALA A 282 14.78 4.12 33.16
N ILE A 283 14.41 2.88 32.82
CA ILE A 283 14.28 1.73 33.74
C ILE A 283 15.65 1.26 34.25
N SER A 284 16.68 1.22 33.40
CA SER A 284 18.03 0.80 33.80
C SER A 284 18.68 1.83 34.70
N ILE A 285 18.35 3.11 34.53
CA ILE A 285 18.81 4.19 35.40
C ILE A 285 18.12 4.15 36.77
N SER A 286 16.87 3.66 36.91
CA SER A 286 16.15 3.69 38.20
C SER A 286 15.96 2.34 38.89
N SER A 287 15.39 1.33 38.22
CA SER A 287 15.00 0.06 38.87
C SER A 287 16.21 -0.80 39.23
N LYS A 288 17.19 -0.91 38.32
CA LYS A 288 18.45 -1.61 38.56
C LYS A 288 19.37 -0.82 39.49
N ALA A 289 19.32 0.51 39.48
CA ALA A 289 20.10 1.35 40.40
C ALA A 289 19.60 1.20 41.84
N LEU A 290 18.29 1.35 42.08
CA LEU A 290 17.70 1.24 43.43
C LEU A 290 17.83 -0.18 44.02
N ALA A 291 17.67 -1.22 43.20
CA ALA A 291 17.90 -2.60 43.63
C ALA A 291 19.40 -2.89 43.92
N LYS A 292 20.32 -2.26 43.18
CA LYS A 292 21.77 -2.40 43.38
C LYS A 292 22.28 -1.55 44.56
N GLU A 293 21.54 -0.51 44.95
CA GLU A 293 21.78 0.34 46.12
C GLU A 293 21.26 -0.25 47.44
N GLY A 294 20.63 -1.44 47.41
CA GLY A 294 20.21 -2.16 48.63
C GLY A 294 18.92 -1.63 49.27
N VAL A 295 18.14 -0.83 48.55
CA VAL A 295 16.87 -0.27 49.05
C VAL A 295 15.84 -1.39 49.27
N SER A 296 15.29 -1.44 50.48
CA SER A 296 14.30 -2.45 50.86
C SER A 296 12.98 -2.27 50.09
N LEU A 297 12.16 -3.34 50.02
CA LEU A 297 10.84 -3.28 49.38
C LEU A 297 9.94 -2.21 50.04
N GLY A 298 10.01 -2.07 51.37
CA GLY A 298 9.23 -1.07 52.11
C GLY A 298 9.61 0.36 51.75
N GLU A 299 10.90 0.63 51.56
CA GLU A 299 11.38 1.95 51.10
C GLU A 299 10.95 2.23 49.66
N ARG A 300 11.01 1.25 48.76
CA ARG A 300 10.53 1.41 47.37
C ARG A 300 9.03 1.74 47.32
N ILE A 301 8.22 1.12 48.17
CA ILE A 301 6.78 1.42 48.31
C ILE A 301 6.58 2.87 48.78
N ALA A 302 7.34 3.32 49.78
CA ALA A 302 7.27 4.69 50.28
C ALA A 302 7.72 5.72 49.23
N MET A 303 8.76 5.40 48.46
CA MET A 303 9.24 6.23 47.35
C MET A 303 8.19 6.34 46.24
N ALA A 304 7.55 5.24 45.84
CA ALA A 304 6.49 5.27 44.82
C ALA A 304 5.29 6.12 45.26
N ARG A 305 4.90 6.02 46.54
CA ARG A 305 3.79 6.81 47.12
C ARG A 305 4.06 8.32 47.11
N ASN A 306 5.31 8.72 47.33
CA ASN A 306 5.72 10.12 47.48
C ASN A 306 6.49 10.66 46.26
N ALA A 307 6.60 9.89 45.18
CA ALA A 307 7.34 10.25 43.98
C ALA A 307 6.83 11.56 43.39
N ASN A 308 7.75 12.46 43.04
CA ASN A 308 7.42 13.67 42.30
C ASN A 308 7.16 13.35 40.81
N PRO A 309 6.61 14.29 40.01
CA PRO A 309 6.30 14.05 38.59
C PRO A 309 7.47 13.54 37.74
N ARG A 310 8.73 13.87 38.09
CA ARG A 310 9.92 13.41 37.36
C ARG A 310 10.33 11.99 37.76
N GLU A 311 9.88 11.51 38.91
CA GLU A 311 10.20 10.20 39.46
C GLU A 311 9.13 9.15 39.14
N ILE A 312 7.87 9.55 38.97
CA ILE A 312 6.75 8.65 38.65
C ILE A 312 7.05 7.67 37.49
N PRO A 313 7.61 8.11 36.35
CA PRO A 313 7.90 7.20 35.24
C PRO A 313 8.83 6.03 35.61
N ARG A 314 9.63 6.18 36.68
CA ARG A 314 10.55 5.15 37.18
C ARG A 314 9.81 3.94 37.77
N PHE A 315 8.58 4.14 38.25
CA PHE A 315 7.79 3.12 38.93
C PHE A 315 6.69 2.51 38.04
N LEU A 316 6.38 3.12 36.88
CA LEU A 316 5.29 2.65 35.99
C LEU A 316 5.52 1.26 35.37
N HIS A 317 6.76 0.78 35.39
CA HIS A 317 7.14 -0.52 34.81
C HIS A 317 7.57 -1.52 35.88
N ASP A 318 7.32 -1.20 37.15
CA ASP A 318 7.61 -2.11 38.24
C ASP A 318 6.74 -3.37 38.12
N THR A 319 7.34 -4.50 38.46
CA THR A 319 6.69 -5.80 38.41
C THR A 319 6.05 -6.15 39.76
N ASP A 320 6.34 -5.43 40.83
CA ASP A 320 5.75 -5.70 42.15
C ASP A 320 4.37 -5.01 42.29
N PRO A 321 3.27 -5.77 42.47
CA PRO A 321 1.93 -5.20 42.64
C PRO A 321 1.82 -4.19 43.79
N LYS A 322 2.58 -4.37 44.89
CA LYS A 322 2.52 -3.47 46.05
C LYS A 322 3.10 -2.10 45.77
N ILE A 323 4.13 -2.02 44.93
CA ILE A 323 4.72 -0.75 44.50
C ILE A 323 3.73 0.00 43.62
N ILE A 324 3.08 -0.72 42.69
CA ILE A 324 2.06 -0.13 41.84
C ILE A 324 0.83 0.31 42.64
N GLU A 325 0.37 -0.49 43.61
CA GLU A 325 -0.72 -0.13 44.51
C GLU A 325 -0.42 1.20 45.23
N ALA A 326 0.79 1.35 45.76
CA ALA A 326 1.22 2.60 46.38
C ALA A 326 1.33 3.76 45.38
N LEU A 327 1.83 3.49 44.16
CA LEU A 327 1.89 4.48 43.10
C LEU A 327 0.49 4.98 42.70
N LEU A 328 -0.52 4.11 42.62
CA LEU A 328 -1.89 4.48 42.26
C LEU A 328 -2.53 5.47 43.25
N THR A 329 -2.05 5.49 44.51
CA THR A 329 -2.44 6.43 45.56
C THR A 329 -1.67 7.76 45.54
N ASN A 330 -0.64 7.89 44.70
CA ASN A 330 0.20 9.08 44.63
C ASN A 330 -0.61 10.28 44.07
N PRO A 331 -0.59 11.45 44.74
CA PRO A 331 -1.36 12.63 44.33
C PRO A 331 -0.90 13.24 42.99
N HIS A 332 0.36 13.03 42.60
CA HIS A 332 0.95 13.53 41.37
C HIS A 332 0.74 12.58 40.17
N LEU A 333 0.19 11.38 40.38
CA LEU A 333 -0.07 10.43 39.30
C LEU A 333 -1.18 10.94 38.37
N THR A 334 -0.88 10.95 37.07
CA THR A 334 -1.79 11.44 36.03
C THR A 334 -2.50 10.30 35.29
N GLU A 335 -3.55 10.63 34.53
CA GLU A 335 -4.24 9.64 33.69
C GLU A 335 -3.32 9.05 32.61
N GLU A 336 -2.40 9.85 32.04
CA GLU A 336 -1.46 9.38 31.02
C GLU A 336 -0.45 8.37 31.59
N ASP A 337 -0.01 8.55 32.84
CA ASP A 337 0.85 7.58 33.53
C ASP A 337 0.14 6.24 33.72
N VAL A 338 -1.13 6.28 34.15
CA VAL A 338 -1.96 5.08 34.36
C VAL A 338 -2.27 4.38 33.04
N LEU A 339 -2.43 5.13 31.95
CA LEU A 339 -2.55 4.55 30.61
C LEU A 339 -1.29 3.78 30.21
N ILE A 340 -0.12 4.36 30.45
CA ILE A 340 1.16 3.68 30.20
C ILE A 340 1.24 2.38 31.01
N LEU A 341 0.90 2.44 32.30
CA LEU A 341 0.87 1.27 33.18
C LEU A 341 -0.10 0.19 32.64
N ALA A 342 -1.33 0.56 32.29
CA ALA A 342 -2.35 -0.35 31.78
C ALA A 342 -1.97 -1.00 30.44
N GLN A 343 -1.28 -0.27 29.57
CA GLN A 343 -0.86 -0.78 28.25
C GLN A 343 0.40 -1.65 28.32
N THR A 344 1.32 -1.36 29.25
CA THR A 344 2.66 -1.98 29.27
C THR A 344 2.82 -3.08 30.30
N SER A 345 1.96 -3.12 31.33
CA SER A 345 2.03 -4.14 32.36
C SER A 345 1.94 -5.55 31.77
N LYS A 346 2.83 -6.42 32.25
CA LYS A 346 2.88 -7.84 31.89
C LYS A 346 2.19 -8.73 32.93
N ILE A 347 1.62 -8.13 33.97
CA ILE A 347 1.14 -8.84 35.16
C ILE A 347 -0.35 -8.57 35.30
N SER A 348 -1.14 -9.64 35.24
CA SER A 348 -2.60 -9.55 35.36
C SER A 348 -3.02 -8.90 36.69
N GLU A 349 -2.35 -9.22 37.80
CA GLU A 349 -2.65 -8.66 39.11
C GLU A 349 -2.52 -7.13 39.16
N ILE A 350 -1.56 -6.55 38.42
CA ILE A 350 -1.43 -5.10 38.31
C ILE A 350 -2.61 -4.49 37.53
N LEU A 351 -3.01 -5.12 36.42
CA LEU A 351 -4.16 -4.67 35.63
C LEU A 351 -5.44 -4.74 36.46
N ASP A 352 -5.53 -5.77 37.31
CA ASP A 352 -6.61 -6.00 38.25
C ASP A 352 -6.70 -4.91 39.31
N LEU A 353 -5.57 -4.50 39.88
CA LEU A 353 -5.48 -3.39 40.83
C LEU A 353 -5.99 -2.09 40.20
N VAL A 354 -5.53 -1.77 38.98
CA VAL A 354 -5.99 -0.56 38.27
C VAL A 354 -7.50 -0.64 37.98
N ALA A 355 -8.00 -1.81 37.57
CA ALA A 355 -9.42 -2.03 37.27
C ALA A 355 -10.35 -1.86 38.48
N HIS A 356 -9.86 -2.07 39.71
CA HIS A 356 -10.63 -1.91 40.95
C HIS A 356 -10.35 -0.58 41.66
N HIS A 357 -9.40 0.22 41.18
CA HIS A 357 -9.01 1.45 41.86
C HIS A 357 -10.08 2.54 41.75
N PHE A 358 -10.57 3.04 42.88
CA PHE A 358 -11.69 3.99 42.97
C PHE A 358 -11.57 5.22 42.05
N LYS A 359 -10.35 5.75 41.86
CA LYS A 359 -10.08 6.93 41.02
C LYS A 359 -9.95 6.60 39.53
N TRP A 360 -9.40 5.42 39.19
CA TRP A 360 -8.92 5.11 37.85
C TRP A 360 -9.84 4.17 37.08
N SER A 361 -10.58 3.31 37.78
CA SER A 361 -11.58 2.41 37.19
C SER A 361 -12.75 3.15 36.54
N THR A 362 -12.99 4.41 36.91
CA THR A 362 -14.03 5.26 36.32
C THR A 362 -13.59 5.94 35.01
N ARG A 363 -12.30 5.87 34.66
CA ARG A 363 -11.74 6.52 33.48
C ARG A 363 -11.84 5.59 32.27
N HIS A 364 -12.72 5.95 31.33
CA HIS A 364 -12.98 5.15 30.12
C HIS A 364 -11.72 4.81 29.30
N ARG A 365 -10.76 5.74 29.13
CA ARG A 365 -9.51 5.48 28.41
C ARG A 365 -8.68 4.39 29.10
N VAL A 366 -8.63 4.43 30.43
CA VAL A 366 -7.91 3.45 31.26
C VAL A 366 -8.58 2.08 31.15
N LEU A 367 -9.90 2.01 31.28
CA LEU A 367 -10.66 0.78 31.10
C LEU A 367 -10.42 0.14 29.73
N LEU A 368 -10.48 0.94 28.65
CA LEU A 368 -10.21 0.45 27.30
C LEU A 368 -8.79 -0.10 27.18
N ALA A 369 -7.80 0.60 27.73
CA ALA A 369 -6.40 0.16 27.73
C ALA A 369 -6.23 -1.19 28.46
N ILE A 370 -6.88 -1.36 29.61
CA ILE A 370 -6.88 -2.60 30.38
C ILE A 370 -7.51 -3.74 29.58
N VAL A 371 -8.72 -3.56 29.04
CA VAL A 371 -9.44 -4.58 28.26
C VAL A 371 -8.65 -5.00 27.01
N CYS A 372 -7.91 -4.06 26.41
CA CYS A 372 -7.09 -4.33 25.24
C CYS A 372 -5.74 -4.98 25.55
N ASN A 373 -5.34 -5.08 26.83
CA ASN A 373 -4.07 -5.69 27.20
C ASN A 373 -4.17 -7.23 27.08
N PRO A 374 -3.22 -7.93 26.41
CA PRO A 374 -3.28 -9.39 26.27
C PRO A 374 -3.12 -10.17 27.58
N GLN A 375 -2.64 -9.51 28.65
CA GLN A 375 -2.29 -10.15 29.92
C GLN A 375 -3.40 -10.11 30.95
N ILE A 376 -4.49 -9.37 30.74
CA ILE A 376 -5.64 -9.43 31.63
C ILE A 376 -6.41 -10.73 31.41
N ASP A 377 -6.86 -11.34 32.50
CA ASP A 377 -7.77 -12.47 32.50
C ASP A 377 -9.00 -12.19 31.60
N PRO A 378 -9.25 -13.01 30.55
CA PRO A 378 -10.39 -12.81 29.64
C PRO A 378 -11.75 -12.75 30.36
N ALA A 379 -11.93 -13.50 31.45
CA ALA A 379 -13.18 -13.47 32.22
C ALA A 379 -13.41 -12.09 32.84
N ARG A 380 -12.34 -11.41 33.26
CA ARG A 380 -12.41 -10.05 33.77
C ARG A 380 -12.63 -9.03 32.68
N SER A 381 -11.95 -9.16 31.54
CA SER A 381 -12.18 -8.30 30.38
C SER A 381 -13.65 -8.29 29.97
N LYS A 382 -14.30 -9.48 29.91
CA LYS A 382 -15.74 -9.59 29.60
C LYS A 382 -16.63 -8.82 30.59
N LYS A 383 -16.31 -8.85 31.90
CA LYS A 383 -17.04 -8.09 32.93
C LYS A 383 -16.87 -6.58 32.81
N LEU A 384 -15.77 -6.11 32.20
CA LEU A 384 -15.49 -4.69 31.99
C LEU A 384 -16.10 -4.13 30.70
N LEU A 385 -16.46 -4.98 29.72
CA LEU A 385 -17.05 -4.56 28.44
C LEU A 385 -18.30 -3.67 28.60
N PRO A 386 -19.26 -3.95 29.51
CA PRO A 386 -20.44 -3.10 29.70
C PRO A 386 -20.12 -1.67 30.14
N SER A 387 -18.93 -1.43 30.70
CA SER A 387 -18.48 -0.11 31.14
C SER A 387 -17.83 0.70 30.01
N LEU A 388 -17.60 0.10 28.84
CA LEU A 388 -17.02 0.75 27.67
C LEU A 388 -18.10 1.44 26.83
N ARG A 389 -17.71 2.49 26.09
CA ARG A 389 -18.61 3.14 25.14
C ARG A 389 -18.79 2.26 23.90
N LEU A 390 -19.89 2.46 23.19
CA LEU A 390 -20.19 1.69 21.97
C LEU A 390 -19.05 1.74 20.92
N LYS A 391 -18.46 2.92 20.71
CA LYS A 391 -17.28 3.08 19.84
C LYS A 391 -16.02 2.38 20.36
N ASP A 392 -15.89 2.17 21.66
CA ASP A 392 -14.72 1.52 22.24
C ASP A 392 -14.83 -0.01 22.09
N LEU A 393 -16.06 -0.55 22.02
CA LEU A 393 -16.32 -1.96 21.74
C LEU A 393 -15.89 -2.36 20.31
N THR A 394 -16.01 -1.47 19.33
CA THR A 394 -15.47 -1.72 17.96
C THR A 394 -13.95 -1.85 18.00
N VAL A 395 -13.27 -0.95 18.73
CA VAL A 395 -11.81 -0.99 18.91
C VAL A 395 -11.38 -2.32 19.50
N VAL A 396 -12.08 -2.82 20.54
CA VAL A 396 -11.78 -4.12 21.15
C VAL A 396 -11.93 -5.25 20.12
N PHE A 397 -12.98 -5.26 19.31
CA PHE A 397 -13.20 -6.29 18.28
C PHE A 397 -12.09 -6.32 17.21
N HIS A 398 -11.58 -5.15 16.80
CA HIS A 398 -10.55 -5.05 15.75
C HIS A 398 -9.13 -5.37 16.24
N ARG A 399 -8.85 -5.24 17.54
CA ARG A 399 -7.52 -5.52 18.10
C ARG A 399 -7.23 -7.02 18.17
N LYS A 400 -6.50 -7.54 17.17
CA LYS A 400 -6.13 -8.97 17.06
C LYS A 400 -5.40 -9.57 18.26
N LYS A 401 -4.72 -8.74 19.05
CA LYS A 401 -4.02 -9.18 20.27
C LYS A 401 -4.99 -9.51 21.42
N VAL A 402 -6.24 -9.03 21.35
CA VAL A 402 -7.28 -9.35 22.32
C VAL A 402 -7.82 -10.77 22.05
N PRO A 403 -7.99 -11.60 23.10
CA PRO A 403 -8.54 -12.95 22.98
C PRO A 403 -9.85 -12.99 22.19
N ALA A 404 -10.00 -13.98 21.31
CA ALA A 404 -11.15 -14.06 20.39
C ALA A 404 -12.50 -14.05 21.12
N GLU A 405 -12.59 -14.71 22.27
CA GLU A 405 -13.81 -14.72 23.10
C GLU A 405 -14.22 -13.34 23.62
N VAL A 406 -13.27 -12.46 23.96
CA VAL A 406 -13.56 -11.09 24.41
C VAL A 406 -14.02 -10.25 23.22
N ARG A 407 -13.39 -10.45 22.05
CA ARG A 407 -13.78 -9.75 20.81
C ARG A 407 -15.20 -10.10 20.37
N LEU A 408 -15.56 -11.38 20.41
CA LEU A 408 -16.90 -11.83 20.07
C LEU A 408 -17.95 -11.29 21.06
N GLU A 409 -17.61 -11.23 22.34
CA GLU A 409 -18.50 -10.66 23.35
C GLU A 409 -18.67 -9.14 23.19
N ALA A 410 -17.60 -8.42 22.86
CA ALA A 410 -17.66 -6.98 22.54
C ALA A 410 -18.57 -6.71 21.33
N LYS A 411 -18.46 -7.55 20.28
CA LYS A 411 -19.34 -7.49 19.12
C LYS A 411 -20.80 -7.77 19.48
N ARG A 412 -21.07 -8.81 20.29
CA ARG A 412 -22.43 -9.15 20.77
C ARG A 412 -23.07 -7.97 21.50
N LEU A 413 -22.33 -7.41 22.48
CA LEU A 413 -22.80 -6.30 23.29
C LEU A 413 -23.03 -5.03 22.46
N ALA A 414 -22.11 -4.69 21.56
CA ALA A 414 -22.26 -3.54 20.69
C ALA A 414 -23.52 -3.63 19.83
N ARG A 415 -23.82 -4.82 19.29
CA ARG A 415 -25.05 -5.06 18.53
C ARG A 415 -26.30 -4.90 19.38
N GLU A 416 -26.33 -5.45 20.59
CA GLU A 416 -27.46 -5.33 21.52
C GLU A 416 -27.74 -3.88 21.91
N ILE A 417 -26.68 -3.13 22.25
CA ILE A 417 -26.79 -1.70 22.56
C ILE A 417 -27.33 -0.97 21.34
N PHE A 418 -26.75 -1.18 20.15
CA PHE A 418 -27.16 -0.49 18.93
C PHE A 418 -28.63 -0.75 18.56
N ILE A 419 -29.11 -1.99 18.70
CA ILE A 419 -30.52 -2.34 18.43
C ILE A 419 -31.47 -1.64 19.41
N GLY A 420 -31.06 -1.47 20.66
CA GLY A 420 -31.87 -0.81 21.70
C GLY A 420 -31.95 0.72 21.58
N LEU A 421 -31.14 1.34 20.74
CA LEU A 421 -31.14 2.79 20.51
C LEU A 421 -32.30 3.24 19.63
N ALA A 422 -32.78 4.46 19.86
CA ALA A 422 -33.71 5.10 18.94
C ALA A 422 -33.02 5.38 17.58
N PRO A 423 -33.75 5.46 16.46
CA PRO A 423 -33.15 5.70 15.15
C PRO A 423 -32.26 6.96 15.08
N ALA A 424 -32.63 8.03 15.78
CA ALA A 424 -31.81 9.25 15.85
C ALA A 424 -30.45 9.01 16.54
N ASP A 425 -30.44 8.21 17.62
CA ASP A 425 -29.21 7.87 18.34
C ASP A 425 -28.34 6.89 17.53
N GLN A 426 -28.96 5.97 16.78
CA GLN A 426 -28.25 5.10 15.83
C GLN A 426 -27.50 5.92 14.77
N VAL A 427 -28.15 6.96 14.23
CA VAL A 427 -27.54 7.91 13.28
C VAL A 427 -26.36 8.64 13.94
N ALA A 428 -26.52 9.13 15.18
CA ALA A 428 -25.46 9.81 15.91
C ALA A 428 -24.24 8.90 16.21
N VAL A 429 -24.47 7.61 16.46
CA VAL A 429 -23.40 6.62 16.63
C VAL A 429 -22.65 6.38 15.33
N ILE A 430 -23.37 6.29 14.20
CA ILE A 430 -22.76 6.14 12.88
C ILE A 430 -21.90 7.36 12.54
N GLU A 431 -22.42 8.56 12.77
CA GLU A 431 -21.68 9.81 12.62
C GLU A 431 -20.41 9.83 13.49
N ALA A 432 -20.54 9.53 14.78
CA ALA A 432 -19.42 9.54 15.72
C ALA A 432 -18.35 8.46 15.46
N SER A 433 -18.67 7.46 14.62
CA SER A 433 -17.76 6.39 14.20
C SER A 433 -17.39 6.45 12.72
N SER A 434 -17.84 7.47 11.98
CA SER A 434 -17.73 7.55 10.52
C SER A 434 -18.18 6.28 9.81
N GLY A 435 -19.14 5.54 10.38
CA GLY A 435 -19.64 4.27 9.85
C GLY A 435 -18.84 3.00 10.19
N ASP A 436 -17.69 3.08 10.89
CA ASP A 436 -16.88 1.89 11.22
C ASP A 436 -17.64 0.86 12.09
N ILE A 437 -18.60 1.34 12.90
CA ILE A 437 -19.51 0.49 13.69
C ILE A 437 -20.24 -0.56 12.84
N LEU A 438 -20.54 -0.28 11.57
CA LEU A 438 -21.29 -1.16 10.67
C LEU A 438 -20.58 -2.51 10.47
N ARG A 439 -19.24 -2.55 10.58
CA ARG A 439 -18.44 -3.76 10.38
C ARG A 439 -18.71 -4.84 11.42
N ILE A 440 -19.19 -4.44 12.59
CA ILE A 440 -19.52 -5.37 13.69
C ILE A 440 -21.02 -5.60 13.82
N LEU A 441 -21.85 -4.79 13.14
CA LEU A 441 -23.29 -4.95 13.11
C LEU A 441 -23.69 -6.00 12.07
N ASP A 442 -23.75 -7.25 12.50
CA ASP A 442 -24.27 -8.36 11.70
C ASP A 442 -25.68 -8.76 12.12
N ARG A 443 -26.47 -9.26 11.15
CA ARG A 443 -27.80 -9.85 11.41
C ARG A 443 -28.74 -8.91 12.18
N LEU A 444 -28.77 -7.64 11.83
CA LEU A 444 -29.74 -6.70 12.36
C LEU A 444 -31.16 -7.09 11.93
N PRO A 445 -32.17 -7.02 12.82
CA PRO A 445 -33.55 -7.26 12.43
C PRO A 445 -34.04 -6.18 11.43
N PRO A 446 -34.91 -6.52 10.46
CA PRO A 446 -35.38 -5.55 9.47
C PRO A 446 -35.98 -4.28 10.07
N GLU A 447 -36.66 -4.40 11.22
CA GLU A 447 -37.27 -3.27 11.93
C GLU A 447 -36.25 -2.25 12.45
N SER A 448 -35.01 -2.67 12.72
CA SER A 448 -33.95 -1.79 13.21
C SER A 448 -33.15 -1.14 12.08
N LEU A 449 -33.56 -1.27 10.81
CA LEU A 449 -32.89 -0.65 9.66
C LEU A 449 -33.44 0.74 9.30
N LYS A 450 -34.44 1.22 10.03
CA LYS A 450 -35.08 2.53 9.79
C LYS A 450 -34.11 3.72 9.84
N PHE A 451 -32.99 3.58 10.55
CA PHE A 451 -31.96 4.62 10.59
C PHE A 451 -31.28 4.86 9.23
N LEU A 452 -31.31 3.89 8.32
CA LEU A 452 -30.59 3.98 7.04
C LEU A 452 -31.10 5.11 6.16
N ASP A 453 -32.42 5.32 6.11
CA ASP A 453 -33.00 6.44 5.35
C ASP A 453 -32.55 7.79 5.95
N LEU A 454 -32.52 7.90 7.29
CA LEU A 454 -32.01 9.09 7.99
C LEU A 454 -30.52 9.33 7.73
N VAL A 455 -29.71 8.26 7.71
CA VAL A 455 -28.27 8.35 7.41
C VAL A 455 -28.06 8.82 5.97
N LEU A 456 -28.81 8.27 5.00
CA LEU A 456 -28.72 8.73 3.62
C LEU A 456 -29.14 10.20 3.49
N GLU A 457 -30.25 10.61 4.09
CA GLU A 457 -30.71 12.00 4.02
C GLU A 457 -29.70 12.98 4.62
N ARG A 458 -29.09 12.63 5.75
CA ARG A 458 -28.19 13.51 6.49
C ARG A 458 -26.75 13.50 5.96
N PHE A 459 -26.27 12.37 5.48
CA PHE A 459 -24.85 12.14 5.19
C PHE A 459 -24.59 11.71 3.74
N LEU A 460 -25.51 11.99 2.80
CA LEU A 460 -25.34 11.59 1.40
C LEU A 460 -24.02 12.06 0.78
N GLN A 461 -23.47 13.18 1.25
CA GLN A 461 -22.22 13.78 0.73
C GLN A 461 -20.98 13.38 1.56
N ASP A 462 -21.16 12.66 2.67
CA ASP A 462 -20.05 12.19 3.51
C ASP A 462 -19.46 10.91 2.91
N LEU A 463 -18.24 11.03 2.39
CA LEU A 463 -17.57 9.95 1.69
C LEU A 463 -17.30 8.74 2.58
N ASP A 464 -16.84 8.95 3.82
CA ASP A 464 -16.44 7.88 4.72
C ASP A 464 -17.65 7.04 5.13
N ILE A 465 -18.77 7.71 5.45
CA ILE A 465 -20.01 7.03 5.83
C ILE A 465 -20.60 6.27 4.64
N MET A 466 -20.69 6.89 3.45
CA MET A 466 -21.23 6.24 2.26
C MET A 466 -20.38 5.05 1.80
N LEU A 467 -19.07 5.16 1.94
CA LEU A 467 -18.13 4.09 1.67
C LEU A 467 -18.32 2.92 2.64
N ASN A 468 -18.41 3.18 3.94
CA ASN A 468 -18.60 2.15 4.96
C ASN A 468 -19.96 1.47 4.85
N LEU A 469 -21.02 2.21 4.46
CA LEU A 469 -22.33 1.62 4.12
C LEU A 469 -22.24 0.72 2.88
N SER A 470 -21.51 1.16 1.85
CA SER A 470 -21.33 0.37 0.62
C SER A 470 -20.54 -0.92 0.87
N ARG A 471 -19.56 -0.89 1.78
CA ARG A 471 -18.76 -2.06 2.19
C ARG A 471 -19.45 -2.96 3.21
N TRP A 472 -20.53 -2.49 3.84
CA TRP A 472 -21.19 -3.22 4.89
C TRP A 472 -21.85 -4.49 4.32
N TRP A 473 -21.36 -5.65 4.76
CA TRP A 473 -21.80 -6.96 4.24
C TRP A 473 -23.31 -7.19 4.37
N GLU A 474 -23.94 -6.61 5.38
CA GLU A 474 -25.38 -6.75 5.63
C GLU A 474 -26.22 -5.64 4.98
N ALA A 475 -25.60 -4.70 4.23
CA ALA A 475 -26.30 -3.60 3.59
C ALA A 475 -27.47 -4.11 2.70
N PRO A 476 -28.68 -3.55 2.86
CA PRO A 476 -29.81 -3.89 1.99
C PRO A 476 -29.53 -3.52 0.53
N GLY A 477 -29.95 -4.36 -0.41
CA GLY A 477 -29.76 -4.09 -1.85
C GLY A 477 -30.33 -2.74 -2.29
N GLY A 478 -31.52 -2.37 -1.80
CA GLY A 478 -32.13 -1.06 -2.09
C GLY A 478 -31.36 0.14 -1.52
N LEU A 479 -30.57 -0.05 -0.45
CA LEU A 479 -29.65 0.99 0.05
C LEU A 479 -28.49 1.17 -0.93
N LEU A 480 -27.86 0.07 -1.34
CA LEU A 480 -26.74 0.06 -2.28
C LEU A 480 -27.15 0.65 -3.63
N GLU A 481 -28.38 0.39 -4.06
CA GLU A 481 -29.01 1.01 -5.23
C GLU A 481 -29.11 2.53 -5.10
N LYS A 482 -29.72 3.04 -4.02
CA LYS A 482 -29.80 4.50 -3.75
C LYS A 482 -28.43 5.17 -3.76
N ILE A 483 -27.41 4.52 -3.18
CA ILE A 483 -26.04 5.04 -3.16
C ILE A 483 -25.44 5.05 -4.56
N GLY A 484 -25.51 3.94 -5.30
CA GLY A 484 -24.95 3.81 -6.65
C GLY A 484 -25.63 4.66 -7.71
N GLU A 485 -26.92 4.98 -7.52
CA GLU A 485 -27.68 5.86 -8.39
C GLU A 485 -27.55 7.33 -8.02
N SER A 486 -26.98 7.66 -6.86
CA SER A 486 -26.77 9.05 -6.43
C SER A 486 -25.89 9.82 -7.43
N PRO A 487 -26.35 10.95 -7.99
CA PRO A 487 -25.55 11.78 -8.88
C PRO A 487 -24.22 12.25 -8.25
N HIS A 488 -24.18 12.35 -6.92
CA HIS A 488 -22.98 12.73 -6.17
C HIS A 488 -21.87 11.67 -6.26
N TRP A 489 -22.23 10.40 -6.44
CA TRP A 489 -21.31 9.26 -6.40
C TRP A 489 -21.15 8.53 -7.74
N GLN A 490 -21.94 8.85 -8.77
CA GLN A 490 -21.92 8.15 -10.07
C GLN A 490 -20.56 8.19 -10.81
N GLY A 491 -19.69 9.16 -10.51
CA GLY A 491 -18.30 9.19 -10.97
C GLY A 491 -17.29 8.83 -9.89
N ASN A 492 -17.73 8.68 -8.64
CA ASN A 492 -16.82 8.43 -7.53
C ASN A 492 -16.39 6.97 -7.55
N PRO A 493 -15.10 6.74 -7.79
CA PRO A 493 -14.69 5.38 -8.02
C PRO A 493 -14.72 4.63 -6.65
N GLN A 494 -14.53 5.29 -5.48
CA GLN A 494 -14.64 4.77 -4.07
C GLN A 494 -15.85 3.92 -3.85
N ILE A 495 -16.97 4.54 -4.18
CA ILE A 495 -18.27 3.98 -4.03
C ILE A 495 -18.50 2.88 -5.06
N ARG A 496 -18.10 3.09 -6.33
CA ARG A 496 -18.24 2.08 -7.39
C ARG A 496 -17.61 0.75 -7.01
N PHE A 497 -16.37 0.73 -6.54
CA PHE A 497 -15.71 -0.54 -6.18
C PHE A 497 -16.26 -1.16 -4.89
N ALA A 498 -16.59 -0.34 -3.89
CA ALA A 498 -17.26 -0.84 -2.69
C ALA A 498 -18.59 -1.53 -3.04
N LEU A 499 -19.35 -0.97 -3.98
CA LEU A 499 -20.56 -1.59 -4.51
C LEU A 499 -20.22 -2.88 -5.29
N LEU A 500 -19.23 -2.88 -6.18
CA LEU A 500 -18.89 -4.08 -6.96
C LEU A 500 -18.35 -5.26 -6.13
N THR A 501 -17.71 -4.97 -4.99
CA THR A 501 -17.20 -5.96 -4.04
C THR A 501 -18.24 -6.46 -3.05
N ASN A 502 -19.33 -5.71 -2.83
CA ASN A 502 -20.38 -6.13 -1.92
C ASN A 502 -21.26 -7.22 -2.59
N PRO A 503 -21.38 -8.41 -1.97
CA PRO A 503 -22.17 -9.52 -2.53
C PRO A 503 -23.67 -9.24 -2.61
N ARG A 504 -24.17 -8.22 -1.89
CA ARG A 504 -25.59 -7.84 -1.89
C ARG A 504 -25.93 -6.75 -2.89
N THR A 505 -24.96 -6.26 -3.66
CA THR A 505 -25.21 -5.26 -4.69
C THR A 505 -26.14 -5.82 -5.76
N PRO A 506 -27.24 -5.12 -6.09
CA PRO A 506 -28.20 -5.62 -7.04
C PRO A 506 -27.59 -5.93 -8.42
N PRO A 507 -27.98 -7.04 -9.07
CA PRO A 507 -27.44 -7.48 -10.36
C PRO A 507 -27.44 -6.41 -11.47
N HIS A 508 -28.50 -5.61 -11.56
CA HIS A 508 -28.63 -4.55 -12.56
C HIS A 508 -27.69 -3.39 -12.30
N LEU A 509 -27.46 -3.05 -11.03
CA LEU A 509 -26.49 -2.02 -10.65
C LEU A 509 -25.07 -2.49 -10.96
N VAL A 510 -24.73 -3.76 -10.67
CA VAL A 510 -23.43 -4.33 -11.05
C VAL A 510 -23.18 -4.20 -12.56
N LEU A 511 -24.17 -4.57 -13.38
CA LEU A 511 -24.07 -4.44 -14.84
C LEU A 511 -23.86 -2.99 -15.29
N LYS A 512 -24.58 -2.04 -14.69
CA LYS A 512 -24.42 -0.61 -14.98
C LYS A 512 -23.01 -0.13 -14.64
N LEU A 513 -22.56 -0.38 -13.40
CA LEU A 513 -21.26 0.07 -12.90
C LEU A 513 -20.08 -0.54 -13.68
N LEU A 514 -20.22 -1.76 -14.21
CA LEU A 514 -19.19 -2.40 -15.05
C LEU A 514 -19.19 -1.89 -16.49
N ARG A 515 -20.35 -1.54 -17.06
CA ARG A 515 -20.43 -0.98 -18.41
C ARG A 515 -19.80 0.41 -18.52
N ASP A 516 -19.73 1.12 -17.40
CA ASP A 516 -19.09 2.42 -17.31
C ASP A 516 -17.54 2.32 -17.20
N LEU A 517 -16.97 1.11 -17.21
CA LEU A 517 -15.53 0.85 -17.14
C LEU A 517 -14.90 0.62 -18.52
N GLU A 518 -13.65 1.02 -18.67
CA GLU A 518 -12.86 0.75 -19.87
C GLU A 518 -12.43 -0.72 -19.97
N ALA A 519 -12.05 -1.16 -21.18
CA ALA A 519 -11.65 -2.55 -21.45
C ALA A 519 -10.49 -3.04 -20.56
N ASP A 520 -9.53 -2.17 -20.27
CA ASP A 520 -8.38 -2.49 -19.42
C ASP A 520 -8.77 -2.58 -17.94
N GLU A 521 -9.70 -1.74 -17.49
CA GLU A 521 -10.26 -1.79 -16.14
C GLU A 521 -11.08 -3.08 -15.91
N LEU A 522 -11.84 -3.52 -16.92
CA LEU A 522 -12.59 -4.77 -16.88
C LEU A 522 -11.67 -5.98 -16.78
N LYS A 523 -10.63 -6.06 -17.62
CA LYS A 523 -9.62 -7.14 -17.56
C LYS A 523 -8.94 -7.19 -16.21
N TRP A 524 -8.66 -6.04 -15.62
CA TRP A 524 -8.07 -5.96 -14.28
C TRP A 524 -9.03 -6.44 -13.19
N MET A 525 -10.30 -6.01 -13.24
CA MET A 525 -11.32 -6.45 -12.30
C MET A 525 -11.51 -7.97 -12.33
N ALA A 526 -11.39 -8.60 -13.51
CA ALA A 526 -11.46 -10.06 -13.65
C ALA A 526 -10.40 -10.81 -12.81
N GLU A 527 -9.23 -10.21 -12.58
CA GLU A 527 -8.15 -10.79 -11.76
C GLU A 527 -8.36 -10.59 -10.25
N ASN A 528 -9.33 -9.76 -9.85
CA ASN A 528 -9.55 -9.40 -8.46
C ASN A 528 -10.33 -10.49 -7.70
N LYS A 529 -9.64 -11.14 -6.76
CA LYS A 529 -10.18 -12.20 -5.90
C LYS A 529 -11.16 -11.71 -4.83
N ALA A 530 -11.25 -10.40 -4.58
CA ALA A 530 -12.21 -9.83 -3.64
C ALA A 530 -13.63 -9.71 -4.24
N LEU A 531 -13.77 -9.82 -5.57
CA LEU A 531 -15.07 -9.70 -6.21
C LEU A 531 -15.96 -10.93 -5.96
N PRO A 532 -17.26 -10.74 -5.75
CA PRO A 532 -18.22 -11.83 -5.69
C PRO A 532 -18.20 -12.67 -7.00
N PRO A 533 -18.46 -14.00 -6.92
CA PRO A 533 -18.48 -14.87 -8.11
C PRO A 533 -19.42 -14.40 -9.22
N TYR A 534 -20.55 -13.80 -8.84
CA TYR A 534 -21.49 -13.21 -9.80
C TYR A 534 -20.83 -12.06 -10.58
N THR A 535 -20.21 -11.10 -9.88
CA THR A 535 -19.53 -9.96 -10.49
C THR A 535 -18.40 -10.42 -11.41
N GLN A 536 -17.61 -11.41 -10.98
CA GLN A 536 -16.56 -12.01 -11.82
C GLN A 536 -17.12 -12.61 -13.11
N GLY A 537 -18.19 -13.41 -13.03
CA GLY A 537 -18.82 -14.00 -14.21
C GLY A 537 -19.44 -12.97 -15.15
N VAL A 538 -19.90 -11.82 -14.64
CA VAL A 538 -20.38 -10.70 -15.47
C VAL A 538 -19.22 -10.03 -16.21
N ILE A 539 -18.10 -9.79 -15.52
CA ILE A 539 -16.89 -9.21 -16.14
C ILE A 539 -16.38 -10.11 -17.26
N GLU A 540 -16.27 -11.42 -17.03
CA GLU A 540 -15.83 -12.38 -18.04
C GLU A 540 -16.70 -12.34 -19.30
N LYS A 541 -18.03 -12.23 -19.15
CA LYS A 541 -18.95 -12.08 -20.29
C LYS A 541 -18.73 -10.77 -21.02
N ILE A 542 -18.62 -9.65 -20.31
CA ILE A 542 -18.39 -8.35 -20.94
C ILE A 542 -17.07 -8.38 -21.73
N ILE A 543 -16.00 -8.97 -21.17
CA ILE A 543 -14.70 -9.10 -21.86
C ILE A 543 -14.79 -9.97 -23.11
N GLN A 544 -15.58 -11.06 -23.09
CA GLN A 544 -15.80 -11.91 -24.26
C GLN A 544 -16.56 -11.19 -25.39
N ASP A 545 -17.41 -10.23 -25.03
CA ASP A 545 -18.20 -9.42 -25.97
C ASP A 545 -17.45 -8.17 -26.46
N LEU A 546 -16.24 -7.88 -25.93
CA LEU A 546 -15.40 -6.78 -26.42
C LEU A 546 -14.73 -7.15 -27.76
N PRO A 547 -14.69 -6.22 -28.73
CA PRO A 547 -14.20 -6.46 -30.09
C PRO A 547 -12.69 -6.70 -30.20
#